data_AF-A0A7C6EAX8-F1
#
_entry.id   AF-A0A7C6EAX8-F1
#
_cell.length_a   1.000
_cell.length_b   1.000
_cell.length_c   1.000
_cell.angle_alpha   90.00
_cell.angle_beta   90.00
_cell.angle_gamma   90.00
#
_symmetry.space_group_name_H-M   'P 1'
#
loop_
_entity.id
_entity.type
_entity.pdbx_description
1 polymer ?
#
loop_
_entity_poly.entity_id
_entity_poly.type
_entity_poly.pdbx_seq_one_letter_code
_entity_poly.pdbx_strand_id
1 'polypeptide(L)'
;VTTADVALIKAHTLQKAKDYFIKKSLECLLLASTVDDPTGYGRIVKNENGFYIVEQKDASSDILAINLVSSGIFFLKKDFALENLPKIDNVNAQSEYYLPDIVKFSKKCDFIEVDKDEILGINTQKEYSMVRSIMQQRIIEAHMENGVVFIDPKSVYIDLDVTIGPDTIIYPNVHIRKNTKIGKNCLIDTGCVIDSCDISDNVIIKPYSILTGSVIEDNCSIGPFSHLRPDNVIKKNVHIGNFVEVKKSILNENTKASHLSYIGDAIIGKNVNVGAGTITCNYDGYRKNQTIVGDNVFIGSDTQLVAPVKIGNDCLIAAGTTVTKDTPPFSLVLSRVPQQVKENWVISYRKRQEEK
;
A
#
# COMPACT_ATOMS: atom_id res chain seq x y z
N VAL A 1 -16.98 -1.47 -26.66
CA VAL A 1 -17.84 -1.82 -25.51
C VAL A 1 -17.06 -2.80 -24.65
N THR A 2 -17.02 -2.58 -23.35
CA THR A 2 -16.40 -3.49 -22.37
C THR A 2 -17.28 -3.52 -21.12
N THR A 3 -17.12 -4.55 -20.29
CA THR A 3 -17.70 -4.61 -18.96
C THR A 3 -16.73 -4.00 -17.94
N ALA A 4 -17.24 -3.62 -16.77
CA ALA A 4 -16.45 -2.98 -15.70
C ALA A 4 -15.85 -3.97 -14.70
N ASP A 5 -16.22 -5.25 -14.81
CA ASP A 5 -15.80 -6.37 -13.97
C ASP A 5 -14.63 -7.17 -14.56
N VAL A 6 -14.13 -6.79 -15.75
CA VAL A 6 -12.92 -7.35 -16.37
C VAL A 6 -11.74 -6.41 -16.13
N ALA A 7 -11.01 -6.66 -15.03
CA ALA A 7 -10.00 -5.74 -14.53
C ALA A 7 -8.58 -5.96 -15.10
N LEU A 8 -8.35 -7.05 -15.83
CA LEU A 8 -7.01 -7.48 -16.26
C LEU A 8 -6.69 -7.19 -17.73
N ILE A 9 -7.65 -6.68 -18.49
CA ILE A 9 -7.47 -6.35 -19.91
C ILE A 9 -6.39 -5.29 -20.09
N LYS A 10 -5.41 -5.56 -20.97
CA LYS A 10 -4.28 -4.66 -21.18
C LYS A 10 -4.57 -3.67 -22.31
N ALA A 11 -4.04 -2.46 -22.16
CA ALA A 11 -4.16 -1.42 -23.18
C ALA A 11 -3.62 -1.86 -24.56
N HIS A 12 -2.50 -2.59 -24.58
CA HIS A 12 -1.92 -3.08 -25.83
C HIS A 12 -2.80 -4.12 -26.54
N THR A 13 -3.56 -4.93 -25.80
CA THR A 13 -4.51 -5.91 -26.34
C THR A 13 -5.66 -5.20 -27.04
N LEU A 14 -6.24 -4.19 -26.37
CA LEU A 14 -7.28 -3.35 -26.96
C LEU A 14 -6.79 -2.59 -28.20
N GLN A 15 -5.54 -2.10 -28.18
CA GLN A 15 -4.97 -1.40 -29.33
C GLN A 15 -4.79 -2.34 -30.53
N LYS A 16 -4.22 -3.54 -30.33
CA LYS A 16 -4.09 -4.56 -31.39
C LYS A 16 -5.46 -4.95 -31.97
N ALA A 17 -6.46 -5.12 -31.11
CA ALA A 17 -7.82 -5.44 -31.52
C ALA A 17 -8.44 -4.33 -32.39
N LYS A 18 -8.26 -3.07 -31.98
CA LYS A 18 -8.72 -1.90 -32.74
C LYS A 18 -8.08 -1.84 -34.12
N ASP A 19 -6.76 -2.06 -34.21
CA ASP A 19 -6.04 -2.00 -35.47
C ASP A 19 -6.49 -3.13 -36.42
N TYR A 20 -6.73 -4.33 -35.87
CA TYR A 20 -7.31 -5.44 -36.62
C TYR A 20 -8.71 -5.12 -37.16
N PHE A 21 -9.59 -4.61 -36.28
CA PHE A 21 -10.96 -4.20 -36.62
C PHE A 21 -11.00 -3.22 -37.80
N ILE A 22 -10.14 -2.20 -37.77
CA ILE A 22 -10.03 -1.18 -38.82
C ILE A 22 -9.47 -1.80 -40.10
N LYS A 23 -8.35 -2.53 -40.01
CA LYS A 23 -7.65 -3.12 -41.17
C LYS A 23 -8.56 -4.06 -41.96
N LYS A 24 -9.40 -4.84 -41.27
CA LYS A 24 -10.33 -5.79 -41.89
C LYS A 24 -11.67 -5.15 -42.30
N SER A 25 -11.89 -3.87 -41.98
CA SER A 25 -13.15 -3.17 -42.23
C SER A 25 -14.37 -3.94 -41.70
N LEU A 26 -14.23 -4.44 -40.47
CA LEU A 26 -15.28 -5.22 -39.80
C LEU A 26 -16.42 -4.31 -39.31
N GLU A 27 -17.58 -4.90 -39.11
CA GLU A 27 -18.74 -4.28 -38.47
C GLU A 27 -18.77 -4.62 -36.97
N CYS A 28 -18.33 -5.83 -36.63
CA CYS A 28 -18.25 -6.35 -35.27
C CYS A 28 -16.95 -7.15 -35.09
N LEU A 29 -16.24 -6.93 -34.00
CA LEU A 29 -15.12 -7.76 -33.55
C LEU A 29 -15.30 -8.07 -32.07
N LEU A 30 -15.21 -9.34 -31.72
CA LEU A 30 -15.24 -9.84 -30.34
C LEU A 30 -13.82 -10.18 -29.88
N LEU A 31 -13.51 -9.91 -28.60
CA LEU A 31 -12.39 -10.59 -27.94
C LEU A 31 -12.86 -11.93 -27.36
N ALA A 32 -12.11 -12.98 -27.66
CA ALA A 32 -12.41 -14.33 -27.25
C ALA A 32 -11.22 -14.95 -26.51
N SER A 33 -11.45 -16.03 -25.78
CA SER A 33 -10.35 -16.88 -25.32
C SER A 33 -10.81 -18.32 -25.27
N THR A 34 -9.86 -19.24 -25.42
CA THR A 34 -10.06 -20.64 -25.02
C THR A 34 -9.72 -20.77 -23.54
N VAL A 35 -10.62 -21.32 -22.73
CA VAL A 35 -10.46 -21.48 -21.27
C VAL A 35 -10.64 -22.92 -20.81
N ASP A 36 -10.07 -23.27 -19.66
CA ASP A 36 -10.14 -24.63 -19.11
C ASP A 36 -11.51 -24.94 -18.51
N ASP A 37 -12.10 -23.96 -17.81
CA ASP A 37 -13.46 -24.02 -17.26
C ASP A 37 -14.29 -22.87 -17.86
N PRO A 38 -15.16 -23.15 -18.84
CA PRO A 38 -15.96 -22.12 -19.50
C PRO A 38 -17.25 -21.77 -18.74
N THR A 39 -17.47 -22.33 -17.55
CA THR A 39 -18.68 -22.09 -16.74
C THR A 39 -18.96 -20.60 -16.57
N GLY A 40 -20.18 -20.18 -16.90
CA GLY A 40 -20.65 -18.80 -16.74
C GLY A 40 -20.39 -17.88 -17.94
N TYR A 41 -19.54 -18.27 -18.89
CA TYR A 41 -19.31 -17.48 -20.10
C TYR A 41 -20.29 -17.79 -21.24
N GLY A 42 -20.49 -16.84 -22.17
CA GLY A 42 -21.11 -17.12 -23.46
C GLY A 42 -20.18 -17.94 -24.36
N ARG A 43 -20.71 -18.98 -25.02
CA ARG A 43 -19.96 -19.90 -25.90
C ARG A 43 -19.95 -19.39 -27.34
N ILE A 44 -18.79 -19.38 -27.97
CA ILE A 44 -18.65 -19.01 -29.38
C ILE A 44 -18.85 -20.26 -30.24
N VAL A 45 -19.97 -20.32 -30.93
CA VAL A 45 -20.31 -21.42 -31.84
C VAL A 45 -20.05 -20.96 -33.27
N LYS A 46 -19.10 -21.62 -33.94
CA LYS A 46 -18.76 -21.34 -35.35
C LYS A 46 -19.82 -21.95 -36.27
N ASN A 47 -20.18 -21.24 -37.33
CA ASN A 47 -21.06 -21.72 -38.39
C ASN A 47 -20.46 -21.39 -39.77
N GLU A 48 -21.10 -21.84 -40.85
CA GLU A 48 -20.60 -21.63 -42.23
C GLU A 48 -20.44 -20.15 -42.62
N ASN A 49 -21.14 -19.24 -41.94
CA ASN A 49 -21.22 -17.81 -42.25
C ASN A 49 -20.56 -16.91 -41.19
N GLY A 50 -19.83 -17.48 -40.22
CA GLY A 50 -19.23 -16.74 -39.10
C GLY A 50 -19.39 -17.48 -37.77
N PHE A 51 -19.93 -16.78 -36.78
CA PHE A 51 -20.19 -17.36 -35.46
C PHE A 51 -21.41 -16.70 -34.81
N TYR A 52 -21.96 -17.37 -33.81
CA TYR A 52 -22.93 -16.79 -32.89
C TYR A 52 -22.51 -17.13 -31.45
N ILE A 53 -23.04 -16.38 -30.50
CA ILE A 53 -22.74 -16.56 -29.08
C ILE A 53 -23.99 -17.12 -28.42
N VAL A 54 -23.80 -18.13 -27.56
CA VAL A 54 -24.88 -18.71 -26.75
C VAL A 54 -24.53 -18.58 -25.29
N GLU A 55 -25.36 -17.88 -24.53
CA GLU A 55 -25.16 -17.67 -23.10
C GLU A 55 -25.30 -18.99 -22.32
N GLN A 56 -24.61 -19.08 -21.18
CA GLN A 56 -24.56 -20.30 -20.36
C GLN A 56 -25.94 -20.88 -20.03
N LYS A 57 -26.93 -20.02 -19.75
CA LYS A 57 -28.29 -20.46 -19.37
C LYS A 57 -29.13 -20.95 -20.55
N ASP A 58 -28.76 -20.56 -21.76
CA ASP A 58 -29.46 -20.87 -23.01
C ASP A 58 -28.77 -22.02 -23.78
N ALA A 59 -27.59 -22.45 -23.35
CA ALA A 59 -26.77 -23.45 -24.02
C ALA A 59 -27.22 -24.89 -23.74
N SER A 60 -27.23 -25.72 -24.79
CA SER A 60 -27.37 -27.18 -24.69
C SER A 60 -26.10 -27.83 -24.14
N SER A 61 -26.17 -29.11 -23.74
CA SER A 61 -25.01 -29.86 -23.25
C SER A 61 -23.81 -29.84 -24.19
N ASP A 62 -24.06 -29.91 -25.51
CA ASP A 62 -23.01 -29.94 -26.52
C ASP A 62 -22.33 -28.57 -26.67
N ILE A 63 -23.11 -27.50 -26.54
CA ILE A 63 -22.59 -26.12 -26.58
C ILE A 63 -21.82 -25.82 -25.30
N LEU A 64 -22.29 -26.28 -24.14
CA LEU A 64 -21.62 -26.09 -22.85
C LEU A 64 -20.21 -26.69 -22.80
N ALA A 65 -19.94 -27.73 -23.61
CA ALA A 65 -18.63 -28.36 -23.75
C ALA A 65 -17.63 -27.56 -24.59
N ILE A 66 -18.05 -26.46 -25.23
CA ILE A 66 -17.16 -25.59 -26.01
C ILE A 66 -16.31 -24.76 -25.04
N ASN A 67 -14.99 -24.79 -25.22
CA ASN A 67 -14.03 -24.04 -24.40
C ASN A 67 -13.72 -22.64 -24.95
N LEU A 68 -14.12 -22.35 -26.18
CA LEU A 68 -13.97 -21.03 -26.80
C LEU A 68 -15.10 -20.10 -26.33
N VAL A 69 -14.74 -19.10 -25.54
CA VAL A 69 -15.68 -18.23 -24.83
C VAL A 69 -15.59 -16.77 -25.29
N SER A 70 -16.73 -16.09 -25.18
CA SER A 70 -16.86 -14.64 -25.37
C SER A 70 -16.37 -13.91 -24.13
N SER A 71 -15.54 -12.88 -24.31
CA SER A 71 -15.13 -12.02 -23.20
C SER A 71 -16.14 -10.92 -22.85
N GLY A 72 -17.19 -10.75 -23.66
CA GLY A 72 -18.09 -9.59 -23.58
C GLY A 72 -17.48 -8.26 -24.03
N ILE A 73 -16.25 -8.26 -24.58
CA ILE A 73 -15.58 -7.05 -25.10
C ILE A 73 -15.72 -7.00 -26.61
N PHE A 74 -16.37 -5.95 -27.09
CA PHE A 74 -16.69 -5.77 -28.50
C PHE A 74 -16.13 -4.46 -29.07
N PHE A 75 -15.60 -4.53 -30.27
CA PHE A 75 -15.45 -3.38 -31.17
C PHE A 75 -16.60 -3.41 -32.17
N LEU A 76 -17.38 -2.34 -32.20
CA LEU A 76 -18.57 -2.23 -33.04
C LEU A 76 -18.46 -0.98 -33.89
N LYS A 77 -18.79 -1.10 -35.18
CA LYS A 77 -18.96 0.08 -36.03
C LYS A 77 -20.20 0.83 -35.56
N LYS A 78 -20.08 2.13 -35.33
CA LYS A 78 -21.15 2.96 -34.75
C LYS A 78 -22.49 2.79 -35.48
N ASP A 79 -22.49 2.95 -36.80
CA ASP A 79 -23.72 2.89 -37.60
C ASP A 79 -24.35 1.49 -37.57
N PHE A 80 -23.52 0.45 -37.63
CA PHE A 80 -23.96 -0.93 -37.47
C PHE A 80 -24.62 -1.17 -36.11
N ALA A 81 -24.02 -0.66 -35.03
CA ALA A 81 -24.57 -0.82 -33.69
C ALA A 81 -25.92 -0.10 -33.53
N LEU A 82 -26.01 1.16 -33.96
CA LEU A 82 -27.25 1.96 -33.85
C LEU A 82 -28.41 1.36 -34.67
N GLU A 83 -28.12 0.77 -35.82
CA GLU A 83 -29.13 0.12 -36.65
C GLU A 83 -29.64 -1.20 -36.04
N ASN A 84 -28.75 -1.99 -35.42
CA ASN A 84 -29.07 -3.37 -35.06
C ASN A 84 -29.38 -3.60 -33.57
N LEU A 85 -28.92 -2.74 -32.66
CA LEU A 85 -29.28 -2.84 -31.24
C LEU A 85 -30.80 -2.87 -30.99
N PRO A 86 -31.64 -2.04 -31.66
CA PRO A 86 -33.10 -2.09 -31.48
C PRO A 86 -33.77 -3.38 -31.99
N LYS A 87 -33.05 -4.20 -32.75
CA LYS A 87 -33.56 -5.47 -33.32
C LYS A 87 -33.32 -6.66 -32.39
N ILE A 88 -32.53 -6.49 -31.32
CA ILE A 88 -32.30 -7.54 -30.32
C ILE A 88 -33.59 -7.68 -29.50
N ASP A 89 -34.12 -8.89 -29.41
CA ASP A 89 -35.26 -9.21 -28.56
C ASP A 89 -34.81 -9.72 -27.18
N ASN A 90 -35.77 -10.02 -26.31
CA ASN A 90 -35.52 -10.56 -24.99
C ASN A 90 -36.10 -11.98 -24.83
N VAL A 91 -36.15 -12.75 -25.92
CA VAL A 91 -36.65 -14.13 -25.93
C VAL A 91 -35.50 -15.08 -25.59
N ASN A 92 -35.17 -15.13 -24.30
CA ASN A 92 -34.13 -16.02 -23.74
C ASN A 92 -34.46 -16.40 -22.29
N ALA A 93 -33.66 -17.28 -21.71
CA ALA A 93 -33.83 -17.81 -20.36
C ALA A 93 -33.85 -16.73 -19.26
N GLN A 94 -33.31 -15.54 -19.52
CA GLN A 94 -33.29 -14.42 -18.56
C GLN A 94 -34.31 -13.32 -18.84
N SER A 95 -34.99 -13.34 -19.99
CA SER A 95 -35.84 -12.23 -20.44
C SER A 95 -35.09 -10.89 -20.56
N GLU A 96 -33.80 -10.94 -20.92
CA GLU A 96 -32.89 -9.78 -21.04
C GLU A 96 -32.50 -9.49 -22.49
N TYR A 97 -32.00 -8.29 -22.80
CA TYR A 97 -31.47 -7.97 -24.13
C TYR A 97 -29.96 -8.27 -24.19
N TYR A 98 -29.59 -9.41 -24.75
CA TYR A 98 -28.19 -9.83 -24.81
C TYR A 98 -27.42 -9.09 -25.90
N LEU A 99 -26.49 -8.20 -25.52
CA LEU A 99 -25.57 -7.57 -26.47
C LEU A 99 -24.85 -8.58 -27.40
N PRO A 100 -24.43 -9.78 -26.93
CA PRO A 100 -23.84 -10.81 -27.80
C PRO A 100 -24.68 -11.17 -29.04
N ASP A 101 -26.00 -11.02 -28.99
CA ASP A 101 -26.87 -11.29 -30.15
C ASP A 101 -26.68 -10.32 -31.30
N ILE A 102 -26.00 -9.18 -31.08
CA ILE A 102 -25.68 -8.23 -32.15
C ILE A 102 -24.83 -8.86 -33.27
N VAL A 103 -24.05 -9.90 -32.95
CA VAL A 103 -23.23 -10.64 -33.92
C VAL A 103 -24.09 -11.24 -35.04
N LYS A 104 -25.33 -11.67 -34.73
CA LYS A 104 -26.27 -12.28 -35.69
C LYS A 104 -26.62 -11.35 -36.85
N PHE A 105 -26.53 -10.03 -36.65
CA PHE A 105 -26.87 -9.03 -37.68
C PHE A 105 -25.68 -8.60 -38.53
N SER A 106 -24.45 -8.99 -38.16
CA SER A 106 -23.24 -8.56 -38.86
C SER A 106 -22.92 -9.46 -40.05
N LYS A 107 -22.59 -8.83 -41.19
CA LYS A 107 -22.06 -9.53 -42.38
C LYS A 107 -20.53 -9.58 -42.39
N LYS A 108 -19.88 -8.78 -41.55
CA LYS A 108 -18.43 -8.70 -41.39
C LYS A 108 -18.08 -8.76 -39.91
N CYS A 109 -18.31 -9.93 -39.31
CA CYS A 109 -17.90 -10.22 -37.95
C CYS A 109 -16.64 -11.08 -37.92
N ASP A 110 -15.85 -10.91 -36.87
CA ASP A 110 -14.72 -11.77 -36.55
C ASP A 110 -14.51 -11.80 -35.04
N PHE A 111 -13.63 -12.67 -34.57
CA PHE A 111 -13.11 -12.61 -33.20
C PHE A 111 -11.60 -12.75 -33.21
N ILE A 112 -10.95 -12.23 -32.18
CA ILE A 112 -9.53 -12.51 -31.93
C ILE A 112 -9.38 -13.18 -30.57
N GLU A 113 -8.53 -14.20 -30.52
CA GLU A 113 -8.17 -14.83 -29.27
C GLU A 113 -7.15 -13.97 -28.53
N VAL A 114 -7.40 -13.73 -27.24
CA VAL A 114 -6.54 -13.02 -26.32
C VAL A 114 -6.14 -13.92 -25.16
N ASP A 115 -5.22 -13.45 -24.31
CA ASP A 115 -4.85 -14.16 -23.09
C ASP A 115 -6.08 -14.38 -22.19
N LYS A 116 -6.27 -15.62 -21.72
CA LYS A 116 -7.40 -16.01 -20.87
C LYS A 116 -7.49 -15.17 -19.60
N ASP A 117 -6.35 -14.76 -19.05
CA ASP A 117 -6.32 -13.96 -17.83
C ASP A 117 -6.86 -12.55 -18.07
N GLU A 118 -6.77 -12.03 -19.28
CA GLU A 118 -7.25 -10.68 -19.63
C GLU A 118 -8.77 -10.58 -19.76
N ILE A 119 -9.47 -11.72 -19.87
CA ILE A 119 -10.93 -11.78 -20.01
C ILE A 119 -11.65 -12.26 -18.75
N LEU A 120 -10.91 -12.49 -17.66
CA LEU A 120 -11.49 -12.94 -16.39
C LEU A 120 -12.42 -11.86 -15.83
N GLY A 121 -13.71 -12.19 -15.79
CA GLY A 121 -14.73 -11.39 -15.11
C GLY A 121 -14.75 -11.64 -13.60
N ILE A 122 -15.31 -10.69 -12.85
CA ILE A 122 -15.44 -10.76 -11.39
C ILE A 122 -16.93 -10.70 -11.00
N ASN A 123 -17.52 -11.86 -10.79
CA ASN A 123 -18.91 -12.01 -10.31
C ASN A 123 -18.98 -12.42 -8.83
N THR A 124 -17.90 -13.00 -8.31
CA THR A 124 -17.82 -13.56 -6.94
C THR A 124 -16.54 -13.11 -6.22
N GLN A 125 -16.53 -13.23 -4.89
CA GLN A 125 -15.34 -12.94 -4.09
C GLN A 125 -14.17 -13.90 -4.36
N LYS A 126 -14.48 -15.13 -4.80
CA LYS A 126 -13.46 -16.11 -5.21
C LYS A 126 -12.74 -15.64 -6.47
N GLU A 127 -13.48 -15.19 -7.47
CA GLU A 127 -12.91 -14.64 -8.72
C GLU A 127 -12.14 -13.34 -8.45
N TYR A 128 -12.66 -12.46 -7.57
CA TYR A 128 -11.95 -11.26 -7.14
C TYR A 128 -10.57 -11.60 -6.56
N SER A 129 -10.49 -12.61 -5.69
CA SER A 129 -9.22 -13.07 -5.11
C SER A 129 -8.26 -13.62 -6.17
N MET A 130 -8.77 -14.34 -7.17
CA MET A 130 -7.97 -14.87 -8.27
C MET A 130 -7.41 -13.75 -9.14
N VAL A 131 -8.27 -12.82 -9.59
CA VAL A 131 -7.88 -11.65 -10.38
C VAL A 131 -6.88 -10.78 -9.63
N ARG A 132 -7.09 -10.54 -8.33
CA ARG A 132 -6.15 -9.81 -7.48
C ARG A 132 -4.77 -10.49 -7.43
N SER A 133 -4.73 -11.82 -7.36
CA SER A 133 -3.47 -12.57 -7.32
C SER A 133 -2.69 -12.42 -8.63
N ILE A 134 -3.38 -12.50 -9.78
CA ILE A 134 -2.77 -12.29 -11.11
C ILE A 134 -2.25 -10.84 -11.23
N MET A 135 -3.01 -9.85 -10.79
CA MET A 135 -2.58 -8.45 -10.83
C MET A 135 -1.34 -8.22 -9.94
N GLN A 136 -1.33 -8.78 -8.73
CA GLN A 136 -0.16 -8.67 -7.84
C GLN A 136 1.08 -9.30 -8.46
N GLN A 137 0.94 -10.48 -9.09
CA GLN A 137 2.04 -11.10 -9.81
C GLN A 137 2.60 -10.16 -10.90
N ARG A 138 1.73 -9.55 -11.72
CA ARG A 138 2.15 -8.60 -12.77
C ARG A 138 2.88 -7.38 -12.21
N ILE A 139 2.40 -6.83 -11.09
CA ILE A 139 3.03 -5.68 -10.42
C ILE A 139 4.43 -6.05 -9.91
N ILE A 140 4.55 -7.20 -9.24
CA ILE A 140 5.83 -7.69 -8.71
C ILE A 140 6.82 -7.98 -9.83
N GLU A 141 6.39 -8.66 -10.90
CA GLU A 141 7.22 -8.94 -12.08
C GLU A 141 7.75 -7.64 -12.70
N ALA A 142 6.89 -6.63 -12.87
CA ALA A 142 7.31 -5.33 -13.38
C ALA A 142 8.36 -4.64 -12.48
N HIS A 143 8.28 -4.78 -11.15
CA HIS A 143 9.32 -4.27 -10.25
C HIS A 143 10.61 -5.08 -10.33
N MET A 144 10.53 -6.41 -10.48
CA MET A 144 11.71 -7.26 -10.67
C MET A 144 12.45 -6.93 -11.97
N GLU A 145 11.72 -6.70 -13.07
CA GLU A 145 12.29 -6.23 -14.34
C GLU A 145 13.00 -4.87 -14.20
N ASN A 146 12.55 -4.03 -13.26
CA ASN A 146 13.17 -2.74 -12.93
C ASN A 146 14.31 -2.86 -11.89
N GLY A 147 14.73 -4.06 -11.51
CA GLY A 147 15.88 -4.30 -10.65
C GLY A 147 15.59 -4.37 -9.15
N VAL A 148 14.32 -4.54 -8.75
CA VAL A 148 13.94 -4.75 -7.34
C VAL A 148 14.07 -6.21 -6.96
N VAL A 149 14.61 -6.50 -5.77
CA VAL A 149 14.81 -7.85 -5.26
C VAL A 149 13.71 -8.21 -4.28
N PHE A 150 12.96 -9.29 -4.55
CA PHE A 150 11.97 -9.84 -3.63
C PHE A 150 12.46 -11.17 -3.06
N ILE A 151 12.50 -11.29 -1.74
CA ILE A 151 12.92 -12.54 -1.07
C ILE A 151 11.82 -13.62 -1.16
N ASP A 152 10.56 -13.23 -0.96
CA ASP A 152 9.39 -14.09 -1.19
C ASP A 152 8.29 -13.27 -1.89
N PRO A 153 8.30 -13.21 -3.24
CA PRO A 153 7.37 -12.38 -4.00
C PRO A 153 5.90 -12.75 -3.79
N LYS A 154 5.58 -13.99 -3.37
CA LYS A 154 4.20 -14.45 -3.19
C LYS A 154 3.54 -13.89 -1.93
N SER A 155 4.32 -13.40 -0.98
CA SER A 155 3.83 -12.85 0.30
C SER A 155 3.76 -11.33 0.33
N VAL A 156 4.21 -10.66 -0.74
CA VAL A 156 4.31 -9.20 -0.81
C VAL A 156 3.11 -8.64 -1.57
N TYR A 157 2.58 -7.52 -1.08
CA TYR A 157 1.47 -6.83 -1.72
C TYR A 157 1.84 -5.38 -2.03
N ILE A 158 1.67 -4.99 -3.29
CA ILE A 158 2.02 -3.66 -3.79
C ILE A 158 0.83 -3.08 -4.56
N ASP A 159 0.45 -1.83 -4.27
CA ASP A 159 -0.55 -1.11 -5.05
C ASP A 159 0.04 -0.62 -6.39
N LEU A 160 -0.80 -0.48 -7.41
CA LEU A 160 -0.38 -0.21 -8.80
C LEU A 160 0.41 1.11 -8.99
N ASP A 161 0.20 2.09 -8.11
CA ASP A 161 0.79 3.43 -8.15
C ASP A 161 2.11 3.56 -7.37
N VAL A 162 2.58 2.46 -6.77
CA VAL A 162 3.85 2.41 -6.04
C VAL A 162 5.04 2.44 -7.00
N THR A 163 6.10 3.15 -6.61
CA THR A 163 7.39 3.12 -7.33
C THR A 163 8.51 2.71 -6.38
N ILE A 164 9.44 1.88 -6.88
CA ILE A 164 10.57 1.34 -6.11
C ILE A 164 11.81 1.41 -7.00
N GLY A 165 12.89 2.01 -6.49
CA GLY A 165 14.16 2.10 -7.18
C GLY A 165 14.92 0.76 -7.21
N PRO A 166 15.82 0.58 -8.19
CA PRO A 166 16.64 -0.63 -8.32
C PRO A 166 17.50 -0.91 -7.08
N ASP A 167 17.91 -2.16 -6.94
CA ASP A 167 18.75 -2.69 -5.87
C ASP A 167 18.11 -2.62 -4.47
N THR A 168 16.84 -2.21 -4.40
CA THR A 168 16.04 -2.29 -3.18
C THR A 168 15.59 -3.72 -2.92
N ILE A 169 15.75 -4.19 -1.68
CA ILE A 169 15.40 -5.53 -1.24
C ILE A 169 14.12 -5.48 -0.41
N ILE A 170 13.13 -6.27 -0.80
CA ILE A 170 11.85 -6.42 -0.12
C ILE A 170 11.73 -7.83 0.46
N TYR A 171 11.58 -7.90 1.78
CA TYR A 171 11.41 -9.13 2.54
C TYR A 171 9.95 -9.62 2.57
N PRO A 172 9.70 -10.84 3.08
CA PRO A 172 8.36 -11.43 3.10
C PRO A 172 7.33 -10.62 3.89
N ASN A 173 6.05 -10.75 3.54
CA ASN A 173 4.90 -10.15 4.24
C ASN A 173 4.92 -8.60 4.30
N VAL A 174 5.55 -7.95 3.33
CA VAL A 174 5.57 -6.48 3.21
C VAL A 174 4.34 -6.00 2.43
N HIS A 175 3.72 -4.91 2.90
CA HIS A 175 2.61 -4.24 2.22
C HIS A 175 3.00 -2.80 1.88
N ILE A 176 3.01 -2.45 0.59
CA ILE A 176 3.34 -1.11 0.11
C ILE A 176 2.13 -0.56 -0.65
N ARG A 177 1.57 0.55 -0.19
CA ARG A 177 0.24 1.00 -0.60
C ARG A 177 0.24 2.45 -1.06
N LYS A 178 -0.75 2.77 -1.89
CA LYS A 178 -0.98 4.08 -2.51
C LYS A 178 0.28 4.60 -3.21
N ASN A 179 0.36 5.91 -3.43
CA ASN A 179 1.47 6.59 -4.11
C ASN A 179 2.83 6.58 -3.35
N THR A 180 3.15 5.51 -2.62
CA THR A 180 4.44 5.34 -1.93
C THR A 180 5.56 5.27 -2.97
N LYS A 181 6.64 6.01 -2.70
CA LYS A 181 7.86 6.00 -3.49
C LYS A 181 9.02 5.55 -2.64
N ILE A 182 9.79 4.59 -3.13
CA ILE A 182 10.98 4.08 -2.46
C ILE A 182 12.16 4.28 -3.41
N GLY A 183 13.25 4.85 -2.90
CA GLY A 183 14.50 5.04 -3.61
C GLY A 183 15.24 3.73 -3.91
N LYS A 184 16.52 3.88 -4.20
CA LYS A 184 17.44 2.80 -4.55
C LYS A 184 18.17 2.27 -3.32
N ASN A 185 18.65 1.04 -3.41
CA ASN A 185 19.49 0.41 -2.37
C ASN A 185 18.82 0.41 -0.98
N CYS A 186 17.50 0.39 -0.92
CA CYS A 186 16.78 0.32 0.35
C CYS A 186 16.63 -1.14 0.81
N LEU A 187 16.39 -1.32 2.11
CA LEU A 187 16.00 -2.60 2.67
C LEU A 187 14.68 -2.43 3.40
N ILE A 188 13.64 -3.11 2.92
CA ILE A 188 12.32 -3.14 3.56
C ILE A 188 12.12 -4.55 4.12
N ASP A 189 12.27 -4.65 5.43
CA ASP A 189 12.29 -5.93 6.15
C ASP A 189 10.87 -6.47 6.42
N THR A 190 10.78 -7.70 6.90
CA THR A 190 9.54 -8.46 7.03
C THR A 190 8.44 -7.73 7.79
N GLY A 191 7.21 -7.85 7.29
CA GLY A 191 6.01 -7.40 8.00
C GLY A 191 5.83 -5.88 8.04
N CYS A 192 6.65 -5.12 7.29
CA CYS A 192 6.48 -3.67 7.19
C CYS A 192 5.20 -3.32 6.44
N VAL A 193 4.53 -2.26 6.90
CA VAL A 193 3.36 -1.68 6.22
C VAL A 193 3.66 -0.22 5.94
N ILE A 194 3.70 0.14 4.66
CA ILE A 194 4.09 1.48 4.20
C ILE A 194 2.97 2.05 3.34
N ASP A 195 2.55 3.27 3.66
CA ASP A 195 1.41 3.92 3.01
C ASP A 195 1.71 5.40 2.74
N SER A 196 1.64 5.81 1.48
CA SER A 196 1.81 7.20 1.06
C SER A 196 3.09 7.85 1.61
N CYS A 197 4.22 7.14 1.56
CA CYS A 197 5.51 7.66 2.03
C CYS A 197 6.43 7.97 0.85
N ASP A 198 7.28 9.00 1.01
CA ASP A 198 8.40 9.27 0.10
C ASP A 198 9.69 8.87 0.83
N ILE A 199 10.26 7.73 0.45
CA ILE A 199 11.47 7.15 1.04
C ILE A 199 12.62 7.30 0.04
N SER A 200 13.69 7.98 0.46
CA SER A 200 14.87 8.25 -0.38
C SER A 200 15.82 7.05 -0.42
N ASP A 201 17.07 7.24 -0.86
CA ASP A 201 18.00 6.14 -1.12
C ASP A 201 18.67 5.62 0.16
N ASN A 202 19.08 4.34 0.14
CA ASN A 202 19.85 3.71 1.23
C ASN A 202 19.12 3.69 2.58
N VAL A 203 17.78 3.66 2.57
CA VAL A 203 16.98 3.62 3.79
C VAL A 203 16.73 2.17 4.22
N ILE A 204 16.87 1.91 5.52
CA ILE A 204 16.57 0.61 6.13
C ILE A 204 15.31 0.73 6.97
N ILE A 205 14.24 0.05 6.57
CA ILE A 205 13.02 -0.12 7.35
C ILE A 205 13.03 -1.53 7.95
N LYS A 206 13.22 -1.62 9.26
CA LYS A 206 13.35 -2.86 10.03
C LYS A 206 11.99 -3.48 10.37
N PRO A 207 11.95 -4.76 10.76
CA PRO A 207 10.72 -5.55 10.80
C PRO A 207 9.56 -4.92 11.54
N TYR A 208 8.35 -5.18 11.03
CA TYR A 208 7.09 -4.80 11.65
C TYR A 208 6.95 -3.31 11.96
N SER A 209 7.63 -2.46 11.17
CA SER A 209 7.47 -1.02 11.25
C SER A 209 6.29 -0.58 10.37
N ILE A 210 5.49 0.35 10.91
CA ILE A 210 4.32 0.90 10.21
C ILE A 210 4.58 2.36 9.91
N LEU A 211 4.53 2.73 8.63
CA LEU A 211 4.84 4.06 8.16
C LEU A 211 3.65 4.60 7.35
N THR A 212 3.24 5.83 7.62
CA THR A 212 2.17 6.50 6.88
C THR A 212 2.49 7.96 6.66
N GLY A 213 2.33 8.46 5.43
CA GLY A 213 2.36 9.90 5.13
C GLY A 213 3.65 10.62 5.55
N SER A 214 4.80 9.94 5.48
CA SER A 214 6.08 10.44 5.98
C SER A 214 7.10 10.60 4.86
N VAL A 215 7.94 11.63 4.96
CA VAL A 215 9.11 11.82 4.09
C VAL A 215 10.36 11.38 4.84
N ILE A 216 11.12 10.47 4.25
CA ILE A 216 12.32 9.88 4.84
C ILE A 216 13.48 10.09 3.87
N GLU A 217 14.49 10.84 4.32
CA GLU A 217 15.68 11.15 3.53
C GLU A 217 16.75 10.04 3.63
N ASP A 218 17.84 10.22 2.89
CA ASP A 218 18.86 9.18 2.67
C ASP A 218 19.46 8.62 3.96
N ASN A 219 19.85 7.34 3.92
CA ASN A 219 20.62 6.67 4.97
C ASN A 219 19.93 6.60 6.35
N CYS A 220 18.60 6.75 6.39
CA CYS A 220 17.86 6.57 7.63
C CYS A 220 17.70 5.10 8.01
N SER A 221 17.55 4.84 9.30
CA SER A 221 17.20 3.51 9.81
C SER A 221 16.02 3.60 10.77
N ILE A 222 14.93 2.90 10.43
CA ILE A 222 13.63 2.99 11.10
C ILE A 222 13.22 1.61 11.64
N GLY A 223 12.89 1.53 12.92
CA GLY A 223 12.41 0.32 13.59
C GLY A 223 13.50 -0.53 14.26
N PRO A 224 13.19 -1.81 14.57
CA PRO A 224 11.92 -2.53 14.28
C PRO A 224 10.75 -2.05 15.15
N PHE A 225 9.51 -2.44 14.86
CA PHE A 225 8.33 -2.10 15.68
C PHE A 225 8.15 -0.59 15.94
N SER A 226 8.57 0.25 15.01
CA SER A 226 8.32 1.69 15.07
C SER A 226 7.03 2.06 14.35
N HIS A 227 6.44 3.18 14.74
CA HIS A 227 5.23 3.70 14.13
C HIS A 227 5.42 5.16 13.70
N LEU A 228 5.52 5.41 12.41
CA LEU A 228 5.54 6.76 11.83
C LEU A 228 4.14 7.09 11.31
N ARG A 229 3.52 8.05 11.98
CA ARG A 229 2.23 8.61 11.59
C ARG A 229 2.39 9.70 10.52
N PRO A 230 1.30 10.24 9.95
CA PRO A 230 1.40 11.28 8.94
C PRO A 230 2.18 12.53 9.36
N ASP A 231 2.65 13.24 8.33
CA ASP A 231 3.27 14.56 8.38
C ASP A 231 4.65 14.60 9.05
N ASN A 232 5.38 13.49 9.04
CA ASN A 232 6.76 13.47 9.52
C ASN A 232 7.75 13.83 8.41
N VAL A 233 8.82 14.53 8.78
CA VAL A 233 10.01 14.74 7.95
C VAL A 233 11.22 14.22 8.70
N ILE A 234 11.76 13.10 8.22
CA ILE A 234 12.91 12.43 8.81
C ILE A 234 14.13 12.71 7.93
N LYS A 235 15.03 13.56 8.42
CA LYS A 235 16.21 14.02 7.68
C LYS A 235 17.31 12.96 7.63
N LYS A 236 18.31 13.18 6.75
CA LYS A 236 19.39 12.22 6.49
C LYS A 236 20.04 11.66 7.75
N ASN A 237 20.41 10.39 7.70
CA ASN A 237 21.11 9.67 8.77
C ASN A 237 20.36 9.61 10.13
N VAL A 238 19.05 9.89 10.16
CA VAL A 238 18.27 9.75 11.40
C VAL A 238 18.08 8.27 11.73
N HIS A 239 18.16 7.97 13.02
CA HIS A 239 17.86 6.65 13.56
C HIS A 239 16.60 6.70 14.43
N ILE A 240 15.56 5.97 14.03
CA ILE A 240 14.39 5.68 14.84
C ILE A 240 14.44 4.19 15.17
N GLY A 241 14.56 3.85 16.45
CA GLY A 241 14.66 2.47 16.88
C GLY A 241 13.32 1.88 17.33
N ASN A 242 13.39 0.91 18.24
CA ASN A 242 12.23 0.10 18.58
C ASN A 242 11.24 0.75 19.54
N PHE A 243 9.95 0.53 19.25
CA PHE A 243 8.83 1.07 20.03
C PHE A 243 8.86 2.60 20.12
N VAL A 244 9.25 3.25 19.03
CA VAL A 244 9.21 4.70 18.89
C VAL A 244 8.05 5.07 17.98
N GLU A 245 7.18 5.95 18.48
CA GLU A 245 6.11 6.56 17.69
C GLU A 245 6.48 8.01 17.36
N VAL A 246 6.39 8.37 16.09
CA VAL A 246 6.63 9.74 15.61
C VAL A 246 5.41 10.24 14.85
N LYS A 247 4.96 11.45 15.15
CA LYS A 247 3.76 12.05 14.54
C LYS A 247 3.98 13.54 14.29
N LYS A 248 3.67 14.01 13.07
CA LYS A 248 3.73 15.42 12.68
C LYS A 248 5.00 16.13 13.19
N SER A 249 6.15 15.51 13.03
CA SER A 249 7.41 15.99 13.60
C SER A 249 8.54 16.03 12.59
N ILE A 250 9.50 16.93 12.81
CA ILE A 250 10.73 17.04 12.04
C ILE A 250 11.88 16.55 12.91
N LEU A 251 12.58 15.51 12.46
CA LEU A 251 13.83 15.07 13.08
C LEU A 251 14.97 15.42 12.13
N ASN A 252 15.84 16.35 12.55
CA ASN A 252 16.95 16.80 11.73
C ASN A 252 18.15 15.83 11.75
N GLU A 253 19.10 16.09 10.85
CA GLU A 253 20.20 15.19 10.49
C GLU A 253 20.92 14.56 11.70
N ASN A 254 21.23 13.27 11.57
CA ASN A 254 21.99 12.47 12.54
C ASN A 254 21.34 12.33 13.94
N THR A 255 20.10 12.78 14.13
CA THR A 255 19.35 12.60 15.38
C THR A 255 18.96 11.15 15.59
N LYS A 256 18.98 10.72 16.85
CA LYS A 256 18.67 9.35 17.26
C LYS A 256 17.56 9.33 18.30
N ALA A 257 16.52 8.56 18.04
CA ALA A 257 15.48 8.20 18.99
C ALA A 257 15.37 6.68 19.00
N SER A 258 16.14 6.03 19.86
CA SER A 258 16.39 4.59 19.72
C SER A 258 15.33 3.71 20.38
N HIS A 259 14.66 4.17 21.45
CA HIS A 259 13.83 3.27 22.26
C HIS A 259 12.62 3.98 22.90
N LEU A 260 11.47 3.31 22.90
CA LEU A 260 10.35 3.55 23.83
C LEU A 260 9.93 5.04 23.95
N SER A 261 9.86 5.76 22.84
CA SER A 261 9.65 7.22 22.87
C SER A 261 8.46 7.63 22.02
N TYR A 262 7.77 8.69 22.44
CA TYR A 262 6.74 9.36 21.64
C TYR A 262 7.20 10.77 21.29
N ILE A 263 7.26 11.06 19.99
CA ILE A 263 7.67 12.34 19.42
C ILE A 263 6.53 12.87 18.54
N GLY A 264 5.69 13.71 19.14
CA GLY A 264 4.49 14.27 18.53
C GLY A 264 4.54 15.79 18.46
N ASP A 265 4.26 16.34 17.28
CA ASP A 265 4.22 17.79 17.03
C ASP A 265 5.53 18.49 17.49
N ALA A 266 6.69 17.94 17.12
CA ALA A 266 8.00 18.44 17.56
C ALA A 266 8.94 18.80 16.42
N ILE A 267 9.85 19.74 16.67
CA ILE A 267 11.03 20.01 15.84
C ILE A 267 12.25 19.64 16.66
N ILE A 268 12.94 18.57 16.25
CA ILE A 268 14.16 18.08 16.90
C ILE A 268 15.36 18.47 16.03
N GLY A 269 16.33 19.18 16.61
CA GLY A 269 17.54 19.65 15.96
C GLY A 269 18.46 18.53 15.47
N LYS A 270 19.64 18.92 14.97
CA LYS A 270 20.68 18.02 14.47
C LYS A 270 21.43 17.36 15.61
N ASN A 271 21.92 16.14 15.38
CA ASN A 271 22.76 15.40 16.32
C ASN A 271 22.15 15.24 17.73
N VAL A 272 20.82 15.25 17.84
CA VAL A 272 20.15 15.10 19.14
C VAL A 272 20.11 13.63 19.52
N ASN A 273 20.38 13.33 20.78
CA ASN A 273 20.13 12.02 21.35
C ASN A 273 18.85 12.06 22.20
N VAL A 274 17.77 11.44 21.70
CA VAL A 274 16.53 11.26 22.45
C VAL A 274 16.64 9.98 23.29
N GLY A 275 16.77 10.15 24.60
CA GLY A 275 16.89 9.06 25.55
C GLY A 275 15.65 8.16 25.59
N ALA A 276 15.84 6.90 25.94
CA ALA A 276 14.76 5.92 26.03
C ALA A 276 13.63 6.39 26.98
N GLY A 277 12.37 6.20 26.63
CA GLY A 277 11.26 6.64 27.48
C GLY A 277 10.91 8.12 27.36
N THR A 278 11.45 8.84 26.37
CA THR A 278 11.16 10.27 26.22
C THR A 278 9.77 10.49 25.62
N ILE A 279 9.00 11.39 26.22
CA ILE A 279 7.68 11.78 25.74
C ILE A 279 7.65 13.29 25.48
N THR A 280 7.33 13.70 24.25
CA THR A 280 6.91 15.08 23.97
C THR A 280 5.43 15.22 24.29
N CYS A 281 5.09 15.80 25.45
CA CYS A 281 3.71 15.94 25.90
C CYS A 281 3.04 17.09 25.12
N ASN A 282 2.50 16.77 23.94
CA ASN A 282 1.99 17.74 22.99
C ASN A 282 0.52 18.13 23.20
N TYR A 283 -0.25 17.44 24.03
CA TYR A 283 -1.69 17.64 24.19
C TYR A 283 -2.05 18.00 25.63
N ASP A 284 -2.79 19.09 25.83
CA ASP A 284 -3.18 19.62 27.15
C ASP A 284 -4.60 19.22 27.59
N GLY A 285 -5.28 18.40 26.81
CA GLY A 285 -6.70 18.08 27.00
C GLY A 285 -7.65 18.82 26.04
N TYR A 286 -7.16 19.84 25.33
CA TYR A 286 -7.94 20.64 24.38
C TYR A 286 -7.17 20.98 23.09
N ARG A 287 -5.90 21.39 23.20
CA ARG A 287 -5.07 21.86 22.10
C ARG A 287 -3.77 21.08 22.01
N LYS A 288 -3.19 21.08 20.80
CA LYS A 288 -1.86 20.55 20.55
C LYS A 288 -0.83 21.68 20.46
N ASN A 289 0.27 21.52 21.17
CA ASN A 289 1.35 22.51 21.26
C ASN A 289 2.67 21.91 20.77
N GLN A 290 3.57 22.75 20.27
CA GLN A 290 4.83 22.32 19.68
C GLN A 290 5.99 22.32 20.68
N THR A 291 6.83 21.29 20.62
CA THR A 291 8.14 21.24 21.30
C THR A 291 9.25 21.53 20.30
N ILE A 292 10.21 22.39 20.68
CA ILE A 292 11.39 22.70 19.87
C ILE A 292 12.64 22.32 20.64
N VAL A 293 13.46 21.45 20.08
CA VAL A 293 14.75 21.04 20.64
C VAL A 293 15.87 21.49 19.70
N GLY A 294 16.83 22.22 20.23
CA GLY A 294 18.01 22.69 19.50
C GLY A 294 18.97 21.57 19.11
N ASP A 295 20.09 21.97 18.50
CA ASP A 295 21.11 21.04 18.03
C ASP A 295 21.97 20.49 19.18
N ASN A 296 22.54 19.30 19.00
CA ASN A 296 23.47 18.62 19.93
C ASN A 296 22.91 18.40 21.34
N VAL A 297 21.58 18.45 21.52
CA VAL A 297 20.96 18.22 22.82
C VAL A 297 21.04 16.74 23.18
N PHE A 298 21.41 16.46 24.43
CA PHE A 298 21.28 15.14 25.02
C PHE A 298 20.05 15.10 25.93
N ILE A 299 19.02 14.36 25.53
CA ILE A 299 17.84 14.12 26.36
C ILE A 299 18.04 12.80 27.11
N GLY A 300 18.12 12.87 28.44
CA GLY A 300 18.23 11.70 29.29
C GLY A 300 16.98 10.83 29.25
N SER A 301 17.13 9.56 29.59
CA SER A 301 16.01 8.61 29.63
C SER A 301 14.89 9.05 30.56
N ASP A 302 13.67 8.59 30.27
CA ASP A 302 12.47 8.85 31.06
C ASP A 302 12.20 10.36 31.26
N THR A 303 12.37 11.13 30.19
CA THR A 303 12.13 12.58 30.18
C THR A 303 10.75 12.91 29.63
N GLN A 304 10.05 13.86 30.24
CA GLN A 304 8.84 14.45 29.67
C GLN A 304 9.11 15.90 29.24
N LEU A 305 8.81 16.24 28.00
CA LEU A 305 8.91 17.59 27.46
C LEU A 305 7.50 18.17 27.33
N VAL A 306 7.08 18.98 28.30
CA VAL A 306 5.72 19.52 28.35
C VAL A 306 5.60 20.70 27.38
N ALA A 307 4.90 20.49 26.27
CA ALA A 307 4.73 21.52 25.25
C ALA A 307 3.72 22.60 25.71
N PRO A 308 3.90 23.87 25.29
CA PRO A 308 5.00 24.36 24.46
C PRO A 308 6.29 24.54 25.28
N VAL A 309 7.42 24.10 24.72
CA VAL A 309 8.74 24.31 25.34
C VAL A 309 9.84 24.37 24.27
N LYS A 310 10.82 25.23 24.49
CA LYS A 310 12.03 25.36 23.69
C LYS A 310 13.29 25.01 24.48
N ILE A 311 14.06 24.05 23.99
CA ILE A 311 15.37 23.68 24.54
C ILE A 311 16.45 24.22 23.61
N GLY A 312 17.36 25.03 24.15
CA GLY A 312 18.50 25.58 23.41
C GLY A 312 19.53 24.52 23.02
N ASN A 313 20.44 24.90 22.13
CA ASN A 313 21.50 24.01 21.66
C ASN A 313 22.41 23.53 22.81
N ASP A 314 23.03 22.37 22.63
CA ASP A 314 24.07 21.83 23.51
C ASP A 314 23.61 21.67 24.97
N CYS A 315 22.30 21.52 25.19
CA CYS A 315 21.74 21.25 26.51
C CYS A 315 21.85 19.76 26.88
N LEU A 316 21.95 19.49 28.18
CA LEU A 316 21.77 18.16 28.75
C LEU A 316 20.51 18.16 29.61
N ILE A 317 19.52 17.34 29.25
CA ILE A 317 18.37 17.06 30.10
C ILE A 317 18.69 15.79 30.88
N ALA A 318 18.76 15.87 32.20
CA ALA A 318 19.10 14.71 33.01
C ALA A 318 17.95 13.67 32.98
N ALA A 319 18.28 12.39 33.16
CA ALA A 319 17.26 11.34 33.19
C ALA A 319 16.18 11.56 34.27
N GLY A 320 14.94 11.15 33.99
CA GLY A 320 13.80 11.31 34.90
C GLY A 320 13.35 12.77 35.06
N THR A 321 13.61 13.63 34.08
CA THR A 321 13.29 15.07 34.15
C THR A 321 11.98 15.38 33.45
N THR A 322 11.16 16.21 34.07
CA THR A 322 9.98 16.84 33.48
C THR A 322 10.31 18.30 33.17
N VAL A 323 10.49 18.62 31.89
CA VAL A 323 10.79 19.97 31.43
C VAL A 323 9.49 20.72 31.17
N THR A 324 9.29 21.84 31.88
CA THR A 324 8.06 22.66 31.83
C THR A 324 8.31 24.11 31.44
N LYS A 325 9.57 24.48 31.18
CA LYS A 325 10.00 25.84 30.84
C LYS A 325 11.11 25.80 29.82
N ASP A 326 11.21 26.87 29.04
CA ASP A 326 12.29 27.05 28.09
C ASP A 326 13.66 26.96 28.78
N THR A 327 14.61 26.37 28.08
CA THR A 327 15.96 26.11 28.57
C THR A 327 16.95 26.82 27.64
N PRO A 328 17.79 27.75 28.15
CA PRO A 328 18.79 28.41 27.33
C PRO A 328 19.91 27.43 26.92
N PRO A 329 20.66 27.71 25.84
CA PRO A 329 21.75 26.85 25.38
C PRO A 329 22.80 26.52 26.46
N PHE A 330 23.53 25.42 26.29
CA PHE A 330 24.60 24.95 27.19
C PHE A 330 24.15 24.67 28.64
N SER A 331 22.86 24.42 28.86
CA SER A 331 22.31 24.21 30.19
C SER A 331 22.14 22.74 30.56
N LEU A 332 22.28 22.46 31.85
CA LEU A 332 21.84 21.21 32.48
C LEU A 332 20.44 21.40 33.07
N VAL A 333 19.48 20.55 32.73
CA VAL A 333 18.12 20.58 33.27
C VAL A 333 17.87 19.36 34.16
N LEU A 334 17.39 19.64 35.38
CA LEU A 334 17.01 18.66 36.39
C LEU A 334 15.72 19.13 37.05
N SER A 335 14.73 18.24 37.20
CA SER A 335 13.50 18.53 37.94
C SER A 335 13.09 17.43 38.92
N ARG A 336 13.96 16.44 39.14
CA ARG A 336 13.75 15.30 40.03
C ARG A 336 14.12 15.63 41.48
N VAL A 337 13.48 14.95 42.43
CA VAL A 337 13.86 15.03 43.84
C VAL A 337 15.10 14.16 44.11
N PRO A 338 15.94 14.51 45.10
CA PRO A 338 17.01 13.62 45.56
C PRO A 338 16.46 12.26 45.99
N GLN A 339 17.21 11.20 45.67
CA GLN A 339 16.85 9.84 46.07
C GLN A 339 16.82 9.72 47.60
N GLN A 340 15.79 9.06 48.14
CA GLN A 340 15.71 8.68 49.55
C GLN A 340 15.70 7.16 49.69
N VAL A 341 16.53 6.63 50.60
CA VAL A 341 16.56 5.21 50.95
C VAL A 341 15.96 5.04 52.35
N LYS A 342 14.89 4.24 52.46
CA LYS A 342 14.28 3.87 53.75
C LYS A 342 14.66 2.43 54.07
N GLU A 343 15.76 2.27 54.81
CA GLU A 343 16.28 0.96 55.18
C GLU A 343 15.22 0.13 55.92
N ASN A 344 15.18 -1.17 55.61
CA ASN A 344 14.30 -2.16 56.23
C ASN A 344 12.78 -1.90 56.13
N TRP A 345 12.32 -0.90 55.37
CA TRP A 345 10.90 -0.52 55.32
C TRP A 345 9.97 -1.66 54.90
N VAL A 346 10.38 -2.46 53.91
CA VAL A 346 9.59 -3.60 53.42
C VAL A 346 9.43 -4.69 54.48
N ILE A 347 10.46 -4.92 55.31
CA ILE A 347 10.40 -5.86 56.43
C ILE A 347 9.32 -5.40 57.40
N SER A 348 9.36 -4.14 57.82
CA SER A 348 8.36 -3.57 58.73
C SER A 348 6.96 -3.54 58.11
N TYR A 349 6.84 -3.30 56.81
CA TYR A 349 5.56 -3.30 56.10
C TYR A 349 4.92 -4.69 56.08
N ARG A 350 5.69 -5.73 55.73
CA ARG A 350 5.19 -7.11 55.65
C ARG A 350 4.72 -7.62 57.02
N LYS A 351 5.49 -7.41 58.09
CA LYS A 351 5.07 -7.76 59.47
C LYS A 351 3.71 -7.14 59.83
N ARG A 352 3.52 -5.85 59.53
CA ARG A 352 2.23 -5.17 59.77
C ARG A 352 1.07 -5.71 58.92
N GLN A 353 1.32 -6.34 57.77
CA GLN A 353 0.27 -6.98 56.98
C GLN A 353 -0.03 -8.40 57.48
N GLU A 354 0.97 -9.12 58.01
CA GLU A 354 0.80 -10.47 58.59
C GLU A 354 0.10 -10.44 59.96
N GLU A 355 0.23 -9.35 60.70
CA GLU A 355 -0.46 -9.10 61.98
C GLU A 355 -1.92 -8.64 61.81
N LYS A 356 -2.37 -8.40 60.57
CA LYS A 356 -3.76 -8.11 60.22
C LYS A 356 -4.45 -9.36 59.68
#